data_AF-A0A7S2WHQ1-F1
#
_entry.id   AF-A0A7S2WHQ1-F1
#
_cell.length_a   1.000
_cell.length_b   1.000
_cell.length_c   1.000
_cell.angle_alpha   90.00
_cell.angle_beta   90.00
_cell.angle_gamma   90.00
#
_symmetry.space_group_name_H-M   'P 1'
#
loop_
_entity.id
_entity.type
_entity.pdbx_description
1 polymer ?
#
loop_
_entity_poly.entity_id
_entity_poly.type
_entity_poly.pdbx_seq_one_letter_code
_entity_poly.pdbx_strand_id
1 'polypeptide(L)'
;FTLTDSSNFTATKVLAVRLLREDRHLGSSSYLFAYLFFSGNYTLCTICLIWILYYRNHAVVKAAQIHFLVLIVCGTLISTSTIQTIVANDGMDGSGLGFATAACKTMPWLYTIGFMTTFAPLYVKMWKVSVLFNMNVRRHDAQYNAVTKRRLFFRIIFLIAVEVIICTIWEVTGPLSFVRYPLRYDDIEIDFVSESIGYCNGENAFAFIGIIAAFHLTILGWGGDRAVI
;
A
#
# COMPACT_ATOMS: atom_id res chain seq x y z
N PHE A 1 -12.18 54.06 16.31
CA PHE A 1 -11.89 52.95 17.23
C PHE A 1 -13.07 51.98 17.14
N THR A 2 -13.02 50.78 16.58
CA THR A 2 -11.92 49.93 16.12
C THR A 2 -12.57 48.82 15.29
N LEU A 3 -12.38 48.82 13.97
CA LEU A 3 -12.78 47.75 13.03
C LEU A 3 -11.81 46.55 13.07
N THR A 4 -11.11 46.35 14.19
CA THR A 4 -9.98 45.40 14.33
C THR A 4 -10.32 44.12 15.08
N ASP A 5 -11.57 43.95 15.55
CA ASP A 5 -11.91 42.84 16.46
C ASP A 5 -12.40 41.57 15.73
N SER A 6 -13.03 41.71 14.56
CA SER A 6 -13.52 40.56 13.77
C SER A 6 -12.40 39.81 13.05
N SER A 7 -11.35 40.52 12.61
CA SER A 7 -10.17 39.90 11.99
C SER A 7 -9.37 39.08 12.99
N ASN A 8 -9.29 39.55 14.24
CA ASN A 8 -8.60 38.87 15.31
C ASN A 8 -9.37 37.62 15.73
N PHE A 9 -10.69 37.69 15.96
CA PHE A 9 -11.49 36.51 16.33
C PHE A 9 -11.43 35.39 15.28
N THR A 10 -11.47 35.74 13.98
CA THR A 10 -11.37 34.76 12.89
C THR A 10 -9.96 34.18 12.78
N ALA A 11 -8.92 35.01 12.93
CA ALA A 11 -7.53 34.56 12.95
C ALA A 11 -7.23 33.68 14.16
N THR A 12 -7.78 33.98 15.35
CA THR A 12 -7.65 33.19 16.57
C THR A 12 -8.38 31.85 16.44
N LYS A 13 -9.56 31.79 15.81
CA LYS A 13 -10.22 30.51 15.50
C LYS A 13 -9.42 29.66 14.51
N VAL A 14 -8.87 30.28 13.46
CA VAL A 14 -7.99 29.59 12.49
C VAL A 14 -6.68 29.14 13.16
N LEU A 15 -6.13 29.92 14.09
CA LEU A 15 -4.96 29.53 14.90
C LEU A 15 -5.30 28.45 15.92
N ALA A 16 -6.48 28.49 16.54
CA ALA A 16 -6.96 27.52 17.51
C ALA A 16 -7.22 26.15 16.86
N VAL A 17 -7.77 26.14 15.64
CA VAL A 17 -7.86 24.92 14.80
C VAL A 17 -6.46 24.37 14.46
N ARG A 18 -5.44 25.23 14.33
CA ARG A 18 -4.04 24.79 14.16
C ARG A 18 -3.39 24.30 15.46
N LEU A 19 -3.91 24.70 16.63
CA LEU A 19 -3.41 24.32 17.95
C LEU A 19 -4.18 23.13 18.56
N LEU A 20 -4.93 22.38 17.76
CA LEU A 20 -5.46 21.08 18.18
C LEU A 20 -4.28 20.16 18.50
N ARG A 21 -3.91 20.16 19.78
CA ARG A 21 -2.98 19.21 20.38
C ARG A 21 -3.61 17.85 20.20
N GLU A 22 -3.05 17.10 19.24
CA GLU A 22 -3.34 15.69 19.08
C GLU A 22 -2.94 15.01 20.39
N ASP A 23 -3.92 14.63 21.20
CA ASP A 23 -3.67 13.54 22.12
C ASP A 23 -3.38 12.32 21.25
N ARG A 24 -2.11 11.88 21.36
CA ARG A 24 -1.56 10.65 20.80
C ARG A 24 -2.34 9.46 21.35
N HIS A 25 -3.58 9.28 20.91
CA HIS A 25 -4.37 8.10 21.23
C HIS A 25 -3.75 6.86 20.58
N LEU A 26 -3.02 7.03 19.47
CA LEU A 26 -1.91 6.15 19.14
C LEU A 26 -0.77 6.44 20.13
N GLY A 27 -0.74 5.72 21.25
CA GLY A 27 0.31 5.88 22.24
C GLY A 27 1.68 5.81 21.57
N SER A 28 2.67 6.57 22.06
CA SER A 28 4.03 6.65 21.48
C SER A 28 4.63 5.27 21.11
N SER A 29 4.22 4.21 21.80
CA SER A 29 4.55 2.82 21.51
C SER A 29 4.13 2.35 20.10
N SER A 30 2.96 2.74 19.60
CA SER A 30 2.44 2.31 18.29
C SER A 30 3.30 2.86 17.13
N TYR A 31 3.69 4.13 17.20
CA TYR A 31 4.64 4.75 16.28
C TYR A 31 5.99 4.00 16.30
N LEU A 32 6.49 3.69 17.49
CA LEU A 32 7.72 2.92 17.64
C LEU A 32 7.62 1.56 16.96
N PHE A 33 6.54 0.80 17.20
CA PHE A 33 6.33 -0.49 16.54
C PHE A 33 6.27 -0.36 15.02
N ALA A 34 5.57 0.64 14.49
CA ALA A 34 5.47 0.87 13.05
C ALA A 34 6.84 1.13 12.41
N TYR A 35 7.68 1.98 13.03
CA TYR A 35 9.04 2.25 12.54
C TYR A 35 9.96 1.03 12.67
N LEU A 36 9.82 0.22 13.72
CA LEU A 36 10.56 -1.03 13.88
C LEU A 36 10.20 -2.05 12.78
N PHE A 37 8.91 -2.25 12.51
CA PHE A 37 8.47 -3.15 11.45
C PHE A 37 8.90 -2.65 10.07
N PHE A 38 8.78 -1.35 9.80
CA PHE A 38 9.22 -0.75 8.55
C PHE A 38 10.72 -0.97 8.33
N SER A 39 11.55 -0.53 9.27
CA SER A 39 13.02 -0.62 9.16
C SER A 39 13.51 -2.08 9.11
N GLY A 40 12.92 -2.97 9.91
CA GLY A 40 13.25 -4.39 9.91
C GLY A 40 12.93 -5.06 8.57
N ASN A 41 11.72 -4.87 8.05
CA ASN A 41 11.33 -5.43 6.75
C ASN A 41 12.16 -4.86 5.60
N TYR A 42 12.43 -3.55 5.61
CA TYR A 42 13.22 -2.89 4.57
C TYR A 42 14.67 -3.41 4.55
N THR A 43 15.28 -3.56 5.73
CA THR A 43 16.63 -4.11 5.87
C THR A 43 16.68 -5.57 5.42
N LEU A 44 15.70 -6.39 5.81
CA LEU A 44 15.62 -7.78 5.38
C LEU A 44 15.46 -7.89 3.85
N CYS A 45 14.55 -7.12 3.25
CA CYS A 45 14.31 -7.12 1.81
C CYS A 45 15.57 -6.72 1.03
N THR A 46 16.31 -5.70 1.49
CA THR A 46 17.55 -5.25 0.83
C THR A 46 18.66 -6.28 0.95
N ILE A 47 18.83 -6.92 2.11
CA ILE A 47 19.77 -8.04 2.30
C ILE A 47 19.41 -9.21 1.36
N CYS A 48 18.13 -9.60 1.31
CA CYS A 48 17.67 -10.65 0.40
C CYS A 48 17.90 -10.30 -1.07
N LEU A 49 17.65 -9.04 -1.47
CA LEU A 49 17.89 -8.58 -2.83
C LEU A 49 19.37 -8.67 -3.21
N ILE A 50 20.25 -8.19 -2.33
CA ILE A 50 21.71 -8.28 -2.53
C ILE A 50 22.14 -9.74 -2.65
N TRP A 51 21.64 -10.61 -1.77
CA TRP A 51 21.92 -12.04 -1.82
C TRP A 51 21.49 -12.69 -3.14
N ILE A 52 20.28 -12.37 -3.62
CA ILE A 52 19.73 -12.87 -4.90
C ILE A 52 20.61 -12.44 -6.08
N LEU A 53 21.05 -11.18 -6.09
CA LEU A 53 21.88 -10.64 -7.17
C LEU A 53 23.30 -11.20 -7.13
N TYR A 54 23.89 -11.34 -5.94
CA TYR A 54 25.22 -11.91 -5.76
C TYR A 54 25.27 -13.39 -6.17
N TYR A 55 24.32 -14.19 -5.69
CA TYR A 55 24.23 -15.63 -5.99
C TYR A 55 23.38 -15.96 -7.23
N ARG A 56 23.23 -15.01 -8.17
CA ARG A 56 22.42 -15.19 -9.39
C ARG A 56 22.78 -16.42 -10.23
N ASN A 57 24.01 -16.90 -10.10
CA ASN A 57 24.52 -18.04 -10.84
C ASN A 57 24.29 -19.40 -10.17
N HIS A 58 23.91 -19.40 -8.89
CA HIS A 58 23.66 -20.62 -8.12
C HIS A 58 22.45 -21.38 -8.69
N ALA A 59 22.53 -22.71 -8.69
CA ALA A 59 21.52 -23.57 -9.31
C ALA A 59 20.11 -23.31 -8.73
N VAL A 60 20.01 -23.09 -7.42
CA VAL A 60 18.75 -22.78 -6.72
C VAL A 60 18.11 -21.48 -7.24
N VAL A 61 18.89 -20.39 -7.39
CA VAL A 61 18.39 -19.09 -7.85
C VAL A 61 18.00 -19.15 -9.34
N LYS A 62 18.78 -19.87 -10.15
CA LYS A 62 18.45 -20.11 -11.56
C LYS A 62 17.16 -20.91 -11.74
N ALA A 63 16.96 -21.95 -10.92
CA ALA A 63 15.74 -22.76 -10.95
C ALA A 63 14.50 -21.94 -10.56
N ALA A 64 14.62 -21.09 -9.54
CA ALA A 64 13.54 -20.21 -9.07
C ALA A 64 13.22 -19.04 -10.03
N GLN A 65 14.08 -18.77 -11.02
CA GLN A 65 14.01 -17.67 -11.97
C GLN A 65 14.15 -16.29 -11.31
N ILE A 66 15.35 -15.70 -11.43
CA ILE A 66 15.73 -14.43 -10.78
C ILE A 66 14.70 -13.30 -10.95
N HIS A 67 14.11 -13.13 -12.13
CA HIS A 67 13.14 -12.05 -12.40
C HIS A 67 11.90 -12.13 -11.50
N PHE A 68 11.40 -13.34 -11.21
CA PHE A 68 10.25 -13.53 -10.33
C PHE A 68 10.61 -13.22 -8.87
N LEU A 69 11.81 -13.61 -8.43
CA LEU A 69 12.30 -13.30 -7.08
C LEU A 69 12.48 -11.80 -6.86
N VAL A 70 13.06 -11.10 -7.83
CA VAL A 70 13.25 -9.64 -7.76
C VAL A 70 11.89 -8.92 -7.70
N LEU A 71 10.92 -9.32 -8.53
CA LEU A 71 9.57 -8.74 -8.50
C LEU A 71 8.90 -8.91 -7.13
N ILE A 72 9.00 -10.10 -6.53
CA ILE A 72 8.44 -10.36 -5.19
C ILE A 72 9.06 -9.42 -4.16
N VAL A 73 10.39 -9.27 -4.16
CA VAL A 73 11.08 -8.36 -3.22
C VAL A 73 10.74 -6.89 -3.48
N CYS A 74 10.59 -6.48 -4.74
CA CYS A 74 10.12 -5.13 -5.08
C CYS A 74 8.69 -4.90 -4.57
N GLY A 75 7.80 -5.88 -4.74
CA GLY A 75 6.43 -5.81 -4.24
C GLY A 75 6.36 -5.70 -2.72
N THR A 76 7.18 -6.45 -1.99
CA THR A 76 7.23 -6.35 -0.52
C THR A 76 7.79 -5.01 -0.06
N LEU A 77 8.77 -4.43 -0.75
CA LEU A 77 9.26 -3.08 -0.46
C LEU A 77 8.16 -2.02 -0.65
N ILE A 78 7.45 -2.06 -1.79
CA ILE A 78 6.33 -1.14 -2.06
C ILE A 78 5.22 -1.30 -1.02
N SER A 79 4.85 -2.54 -0.69
CA SER A 79 3.83 -2.81 0.33
C SER A 79 4.25 -2.29 1.71
N THR A 80 5.55 -2.39 2.05
CA THR A 80 6.09 -1.91 3.33
C THR A 80 6.04 -0.38 3.42
N SER A 81 6.19 0.34 2.30
CA SER A 81 6.03 1.81 2.25
C SER A 81 4.63 2.28 2.68
N THR A 82 3.60 1.44 2.54
CA THR A 82 2.24 1.75 3.04
C THR A 82 2.23 2.04 4.54
N ILE A 83 3.11 1.42 5.33
CA ILE A 83 3.20 1.66 6.78
C ILE A 83 3.52 3.13 7.06
N GLN A 84 4.40 3.75 6.26
CA GLN A 84 4.77 5.15 6.43
C GLN A 84 3.59 6.07 6.15
N THR A 85 2.79 5.76 5.13
CA THR A 85 1.60 6.56 4.81
C THR A 85 0.48 6.39 5.84
N ILE A 86 0.40 5.25 6.54
CA ILE A 86 -0.53 5.03 7.66
C ILE A 86 -0.15 5.87 8.87
N VAL A 87 1.15 5.93 9.15
CA VAL A 87 1.69 6.66 10.28
C VAL A 87 1.74 8.17 10.03
N ALA A 88 1.75 8.60 8.76
CA ALA A 88 1.74 10.00 8.38
C ALA A 88 0.46 10.70 8.86
N ASN A 89 0.60 11.48 9.94
CA ASN A 89 -0.45 12.34 10.46
C ASN A 89 -0.10 13.82 10.21
N ASP A 90 -1.08 14.69 10.44
CA ASP A 90 -0.95 16.14 10.30
C ASP A 90 -0.26 16.78 11.55
N GLY A 91 0.42 15.98 12.38
CA GLY A 91 0.92 16.40 13.70
C GLY A 91 2.40 16.16 13.99
N MET A 92 3.08 15.22 13.32
CA MET A 92 4.46 14.86 13.68
C MET A 92 5.53 15.81 13.13
N ASP A 93 5.35 16.35 11.92
CA ASP A 93 6.47 16.98 11.18
C ASP A 93 6.21 18.45 10.79
N GLY A 94 5.08 19.03 11.22
CA GLY A 94 4.65 20.35 10.74
C GLY A 94 4.29 20.39 9.25
N SER A 95 4.15 19.21 8.62
CA SER A 95 3.91 19.00 7.19
C SER A 95 2.51 19.39 6.72
N GLY A 96 1.60 19.70 7.65
CA GLY A 96 0.30 20.29 7.39
C GLY A 96 -0.71 19.33 6.73
N LEU A 97 -1.99 19.74 6.75
CA LEU A 97 -3.15 18.96 6.30
C LEU A 97 -3.01 18.45 4.86
N GLY A 98 -2.25 19.16 4.02
CA GLY A 98 -1.96 18.78 2.65
C GLY A 98 -1.12 17.50 2.54
N PHE A 99 -0.11 17.33 3.40
CA PHE A 99 0.73 16.13 3.41
C PHE A 99 -0.05 14.90 3.88
N ALA A 100 -0.83 15.04 4.96
CA ALA A 100 -1.69 13.96 5.46
C ALA A 100 -2.74 13.55 4.42
N THR A 101 -3.32 14.52 3.69
CA THR A 101 -4.24 14.23 2.57
C THR A 101 -3.55 13.51 1.42
N ALA A 102 -2.31 13.88 1.08
CA ALA A 102 -1.54 13.20 0.03
C ALA A 102 -1.15 11.76 0.43
N ALA A 103 -0.75 11.54 1.69
CA ALA A 103 -0.50 10.21 2.23
C ALA A 103 -1.77 9.35 2.17
N CYS A 104 -2.90 9.94 2.55
CA CYS A 104 -4.21 9.29 2.52
C CYS A 104 -4.63 8.82 1.11
N LYS A 105 -4.32 9.60 0.07
CA LYS A 105 -4.59 9.23 -1.33
C LYS A 105 -3.64 8.15 -1.87
N THR A 106 -2.38 8.17 -1.45
CA THR A 106 -1.35 7.22 -1.93
C THR A 106 -1.42 5.87 -1.22
N MET A 107 -2.11 5.79 -0.09
CA MET A 107 -2.30 4.56 0.70
C MET A 107 -2.87 3.38 -0.10
N PRO A 108 -4.03 3.49 -0.77
CA PRO A 108 -4.58 2.36 -1.53
C PRO A 108 -3.69 1.94 -2.69
N TRP A 109 -3.00 2.90 -3.31
CA TRP A 109 -2.07 2.64 -4.41
C TRP A 109 -0.87 1.80 -3.97
N LEU A 110 -0.20 2.17 -2.88
CA LEU A 110 0.94 1.42 -2.36
C LEU A 110 0.54 0.01 -1.93
N TYR A 111 -0.62 -0.12 -1.27
CA TYR A 111 -1.13 -1.41 -0.82
C TYR A 111 -1.46 -2.36 -1.99
N THR A 112 -2.30 -1.91 -2.92
CA THR A 112 -2.76 -2.74 -4.05
C THR A 112 -1.64 -3.10 -5.02
N ILE A 113 -0.79 -2.13 -5.37
CA ILE A 113 0.35 -2.38 -6.28
C ILE A 113 1.38 -3.26 -5.59
N GLY A 114 1.70 -3.02 -4.32
CA GLY A 114 2.63 -3.86 -3.57
C GLY A 114 2.14 -5.31 -3.46
N PHE A 115 0.85 -5.49 -3.16
CA PHE A 115 0.20 -6.79 -3.12
C PHE A 115 0.24 -7.47 -4.49
N MET A 116 -0.23 -6.83 -5.56
CA MET A 116 -0.22 -7.43 -6.90
C MET A 116 1.18 -7.75 -7.42
N THR A 117 2.15 -6.87 -7.18
CA THR A 117 3.54 -7.09 -7.59
C THR A 117 4.15 -8.31 -6.89
N THR A 118 3.68 -8.64 -5.68
CA THR A 118 4.10 -9.83 -4.93
C THR A 118 3.35 -11.09 -5.38
N PHE A 119 2.03 -11.01 -5.52
CA PHE A 119 1.17 -12.17 -5.78
C PHE A 119 1.08 -12.58 -7.25
N ALA A 120 1.12 -11.65 -8.20
CA ALA A 120 1.03 -11.97 -9.62
C ALA A 120 2.19 -12.87 -10.12
N PRO A 121 3.47 -12.64 -9.74
CA PRO A 121 4.56 -13.55 -10.06
C PRO A 121 4.35 -14.97 -9.50
N LEU A 122 3.82 -15.08 -8.28
CA LEU A 122 3.53 -16.37 -7.62
C LEU A 122 2.41 -17.12 -8.35
N TYR A 123 1.31 -16.43 -8.65
CA TYR A 123 0.18 -16.98 -9.39
C TYR A 123 0.61 -17.53 -10.76
N VAL A 124 1.37 -16.73 -11.52
CA VAL A 124 1.84 -17.11 -12.85
C VAL A 124 2.83 -18.29 -12.79
N LYS A 125 3.65 -18.37 -11.73
CA LYS A 125 4.54 -19.50 -11.48
C LYS A 125 3.76 -20.79 -11.20
N MET A 126 2.75 -20.73 -10.33
CA MET A 126 1.87 -21.87 -10.03
C MET A 126 1.11 -22.33 -11.27
N TRP A 127 0.53 -21.39 -12.04
CA TRP A 127 -0.15 -21.70 -13.29
C TRP A 127 0.77 -22.45 -14.27
N LYS A 128 2.01 -21.98 -14.45
CA LYS A 128 2.98 -22.64 -15.32
C LYS A 128 3.26 -24.09 -14.90
N VAL A 129 3.39 -24.33 -13.59
CA VAL A 129 3.64 -25.67 -13.03
C VAL A 129 2.44 -26.59 -13.29
N SER A 130 1.21 -26.15 -13.00
CA SER A 130 -0.01 -26.93 -13.28
C SER A 130 -0.14 -27.33 -14.76
N VAL A 131 0.23 -26.44 -15.68
CA VAL A 131 0.20 -26.70 -17.13
C VAL A 131 1.28 -27.68 -17.54
N LEU A 132 2.44 -27.66 -16.87
CA LEU A 132 3.53 -28.60 -17.16
C LEU A 132 3.19 -30.02 -16.70
N PHE A 133 2.48 -30.18 -15.57
CA PHE A 133 2.02 -31.49 -15.10
C PHE A 133 0.87 -32.05 -15.94
N ASN A 134 -0.11 -31.21 -16.33
CA ASN A 134 -1.27 -31.66 -17.08
C ASN A 134 -1.00 -31.92 -18.57
N MET A 135 -0.01 -31.24 -19.16
CA MET A 135 0.34 -31.47 -20.55
C MET A 135 1.65 -32.25 -20.60
N ASN A 136 1.62 -33.47 -21.12
CA ASN A 136 2.79 -34.37 -21.28
C ASN A 136 3.77 -33.88 -22.39
N VAL A 137 3.99 -32.57 -22.46
CA VAL A 137 4.68 -31.90 -23.55
C VAL A 137 6.17 -31.91 -23.24
N ARG A 138 6.91 -32.75 -23.97
CA ARG A 138 8.36 -32.67 -24.12
C ARG A 138 8.74 -31.29 -24.69
N ARG A 139 9.03 -30.33 -23.82
CA ARG A 139 9.46 -28.96 -24.13
C ARG A 139 10.93 -28.78 -23.78
N HIS A 140 11.81 -29.31 -24.61
CA HIS A 140 13.25 -29.18 -24.41
C HIS A 140 13.91 -28.11 -25.30
N ASP A 141 13.12 -27.30 -26.02
CA ASP A 141 13.64 -26.21 -26.85
C ASP A 141 13.78 -24.89 -26.09
N ALA A 142 14.98 -24.31 -26.17
CA ALA A 142 15.31 -23.01 -25.58
C ALA A 142 14.44 -21.87 -26.14
N GLN A 143 14.03 -21.95 -27.41
CA GLN A 143 13.17 -20.97 -28.07
C GLN A 143 11.74 -20.98 -27.51
N TYR A 144 11.20 -22.18 -27.19
CA TYR A 144 9.91 -22.32 -26.53
C TYR A 144 9.92 -21.66 -25.13
N ASN A 145 11.00 -21.84 -24.38
CA ASN A 145 11.16 -21.27 -23.05
C ASN A 145 11.27 -19.74 -23.05
N ALA A 146 11.94 -19.14 -24.04
CA ALA A 146 12.06 -17.68 -24.16
C ALA A 146 10.71 -17.01 -24.50
N VAL A 147 9.98 -17.55 -25.48
CA VAL A 147 8.64 -17.06 -25.86
C VAL A 147 7.66 -17.20 -24.70
N THR A 148 7.76 -18.28 -23.93
CA THR A 148 6.92 -18.51 -22.75
C THR A 148 7.21 -17.50 -21.63
N LYS A 149 8.49 -17.20 -21.33
CA LYS A 149 8.86 -16.18 -20.31
C LYS A 149 8.25 -14.82 -20.62
N ARG A 150 8.34 -14.38 -21.88
CA ARG A 150 7.76 -13.09 -22.32
C ARG A 150 6.23 -13.07 -22.12
N ARG A 151 5.55 -14.15 -22.52
CA ARG A 151 4.09 -14.28 -22.33
C ARG A 151 3.67 -14.29 -20.86
N LEU A 152 4.44 -14.94 -19.98
CA LEU A 152 4.19 -14.95 -18.53
C LEU A 152 4.34 -13.55 -17.93
N PHE A 153 5.39 -12.82 -18.32
CA PHE A 153 5.61 -11.44 -17.86
C PHE A 153 4.50 -10.49 -18.34
N PHE A 154 4.02 -10.64 -19.58
CA PHE A 154 2.85 -9.90 -20.06
C PHE A 154 1.59 -10.14 -19.22
N ARG A 155 1.37 -11.38 -18.74
CA ARG A 155 0.23 -11.67 -17.84
C ARG A 155 0.36 -10.96 -16.50
N ILE A 156 1.58 -10.89 -15.94
CA ILE A 156 1.85 -10.16 -14.70
C ILE A 156 1.54 -8.67 -14.88
N ILE A 157 2.07 -8.05 -15.94
CA ILE A 157 1.82 -6.64 -16.24
C ILE A 157 0.33 -6.39 -16.44
N PHE A 158 -0.38 -7.27 -17.16
CA PHE A 158 -1.81 -7.15 -17.37
C PHE A 158 -2.59 -7.15 -16.04
N LEU A 159 -2.28 -8.05 -15.12
CA LEU A 159 -2.93 -8.09 -13.80
C LEU A 159 -2.67 -6.80 -12.99
N ILE A 160 -1.44 -6.30 -13.00
CA ILE A 160 -1.09 -5.04 -12.33
C ILE A 160 -1.81 -3.85 -13.00
N ALA A 161 -1.91 -3.84 -14.33
CA ALA A 161 -2.58 -2.78 -15.06
C ALA A 161 -4.07 -2.71 -14.75
N VAL A 162 -4.74 -3.85 -14.58
CA VAL A 162 -6.14 -3.89 -14.12
C VAL A 162 -6.28 -3.22 -12.76
N GLU A 163 -5.36 -3.45 -11.82
CA GLU A 163 -5.43 -2.78 -10.53
C GLU A 163 -5.13 -1.29 -10.57
N VAL A 164 -4.17 -0.89 -11.40
CA VAL A 164 -3.93 0.53 -11.65
C VAL A 164 -5.21 1.20 -12.17
N ILE A 165 -5.94 0.56 -13.08
CA ILE A 165 -7.21 1.08 -13.59
C ILE A 165 -8.25 1.21 -12.45
N ILE A 166 -8.41 0.18 -11.61
CA ILE A 166 -9.35 0.23 -10.48
C ILE A 166 -8.99 1.37 -9.51
N CYS A 167 -7.71 1.53 -9.18
CA CYS A 167 -7.23 2.61 -8.31
C CYS A 167 -7.44 3.99 -8.93
N THR A 168 -7.18 4.17 -10.24
CA THR A 168 -7.45 5.45 -10.92
C THR A 168 -8.93 5.80 -10.93
N ILE A 169 -9.82 4.82 -11.14
CA ILE A 169 -11.27 5.05 -11.11
C ILE A 169 -11.69 5.49 -9.71
N TRP A 170 -11.17 4.83 -8.66
CA TRP A 170 -11.46 5.21 -7.29
C TRP A 170 -10.98 6.64 -7.00
N GLU A 171 -9.76 6.99 -7.37
CA GLU A 171 -9.21 8.33 -7.12
C GLU A 171 -9.99 9.44 -7.82
N VAL A 172 -10.49 9.20 -9.04
CA VAL A 172 -11.27 10.19 -9.81
C VAL A 172 -12.69 10.32 -9.29
N THR A 173 -13.32 9.21 -8.87
CA THR A 173 -14.74 9.20 -8.48
C THR A 173 -14.97 9.58 -7.01
N GLY A 174 -14.00 9.29 -6.13
CA GLY A 174 -14.14 9.50 -4.69
C GLY A 174 -12.77 9.65 -4.03
N PRO A 175 -12.07 10.79 -4.22
CA PRO A 175 -10.74 10.99 -3.66
C PRO A 175 -10.78 10.94 -2.13
N LEU A 176 -9.86 10.18 -1.54
CA LEU A 176 -9.70 10.15 -0.10
C LEU A 176 -9.16 11.50 0.40
N SER A 177 -9.75 11.98 1.49
CA SER A 177 -9.35 13.20 2.18
C SER A 177 -9.11 12.89 3.66
N PHE A 178 -8.11 13.56 4.23
CA PHE A 178 -7.83 13.44 5.65
C PHE A 178 -8.78 14.36 6.42
N VAL A 179 -9.65 13.78 7.25
CA VAL A 179 -10.64 14.51 8.04
C VAL A 179 -10.39 14.25 9.53
N ARG A 180 -10.50 15.30 10.34
CA ARG A 180 -10.39 15.23 11.80
C ARG A 180 -11.77 15.29 12.44
N TYR A 181 -12.03 14.40 13.38
CA TYR A 181 -13.27 14.37 14.16
C TYR A 181 -12.98 14.68 15.63
N PRO A 182 -13.69 15.64 16.24
CA PRO A 182 -13.55 15.96 17.66
C PRO A 182 -14.17 14.84 18.51
N LEU A 183 -13.40 14.29 19.45
CA LEU A 183 -13.88 13.32 20.45
C LEU A 183 -14.34 14.00 21.73
N ARG A 184 -13.66 15.08 22.12
CA ARG A 184 -13.95 15.81 23.35
C ARG A 184 -13.82 17.32 23.15
N TYR A 185 -14.78 18.04 23.69
CA TYR A 185 -14.77 19.49 23.82
C TYR A 185 -14.34 19.85 25.25
N ASP A 186 -13.58 20.92 25.40
CA ASP A 186 -13.12 21.36 26.72
C ASP A 186 -14.26 22.02 27.50
N ASP A 187 -14.41 21.68 28.79
CA ASP A 187 -15.55 22.10 29.62
C ASP A 187 -15.48 23.60 30.02
N ILE A 188 -14.33 24.25 29.80
CA ILE A 188 -14.04 25.61 30.26
C ILE A 188 -14.35 26.66 29.19
N GLU A 189 -14.29 26.30 27.91
CA GLU A 189 -14.55 27.21 26.80
C GLU A 189 -15.10 26.41 25.60
N ILE A 190 -16.42 26.54 25.37
CA ILE A 190 -17.27 25.70 24.49
C ILE A 190 -16.73 25.55 23.04
N ASP A 191 -15.79 26.37 22.61
CA ASP A 191 -15.26 26.43 21.24
C ASP A 191 -13.88 25.75 21.06
N PHE A 192 -13.29 25.14 22.10
CA PHE A 192 -12.00 24.46 22.01
C PHE A 192 -12.16 22.94 22.06
N VAL A 193 -11.65 22.28 21.02
CA VAL A 193 -11.59 20.81 20.93
C VAL A 193 -10.31 20.35 21.63
N SER A 194 -10.46 19.59 22.72
CA SER A 194 -9.35 19.06 23.51
C SER A 194 -8.80 17.75 22.94
N GLU A 195 -9.66 16.95 22.28
CA GLU A 195 -9.27 15.66 21.70
C GLU A 195 -9.86 15.49 20.29
N SER A 196 -9.03 15.09 19.32
CA SER A 196 -9.49 14.78 17.96
C SER A 196 -8.75 13.59 17.36
N ILE A 197 -9.44 12.81 16.53
CA ILE A 197 -8.86 11.71 15.75
C ILE A 197 -8.87 12.06 14.27
N GLY A 198 -7.77 11.78 13.59
CA GLY A 198 -7.66 11.90 12.15
C GLY A 198 -7.86 10.55 11.46
N TYR A 199 -8.69 10.50 10.43
CA TYR A 199 -8.80 9.33 9.56
C TYR A 199 -9.06 9.72 8.12
N CYS A 200 -8.79 8.76 7.24
CA CYS A 200 -9.03 8.86 5.82
C CYS A 200 -10.50 8.59 5.51
N ASN A 201 -11.20 9.59 4.97
CA ASN A 201 -12.59 9.44 4.55
C ASN A 201 -12.77 9.80 3.07
N GLY A 202 -13.65 9.07 2.39
CA GLY A 202 -13.99 9.28 0.99
C GLY A 202 -15.36 8.69 0.68
N GLU A 203 -16.06 9.29 -0.28
CA GLU A 203 -17.36 8.80 -0.71
C GLU A 203 -17.24 7.36 -1.25
N ASN A 204 -18.10 6.46 -0.78
CA ASN A 204 -18.11 5.04 -1.18
C ASN A 204 -16.78 4.27 -0.99
N ALA A 205 -15.87 4.74 -0.12
CA ALA A 205 -14.57 4.10 0.10
C ALA A 205 -14.68 2.59 0.42
N PHE A 206 -15.66 2.19 1.23
CA PHE A 206 -15.90 0.78 1.56
C PHE A 206 -16.29 -0.08 0.35
N ALA A 207 -17.00 0.48 -0.63
CA ALA A 207 -17.38 -0.26 -1.84
C ALA A 207 -16.17 -0.60 -2.70
N PHE A 208 -15.26 0.37 -2.90
CA PHE A 208 -14.01 0.15 -3.62
C PHE A 208 -13.07 -0.83 -2.90
N ILE A 209 -12.96 -0.71 -1.57
CA ILE A 209 -12.22 -1.69 -0.75
C ILE A 209 -12.80 -3.10 -0.94
N GLY A 210 -14.13 -3.22 -0.94
CA GLY A 210 -14.82 -4.49 -1.18
C GLY A 210 -14.52 -5.09 -2.56
N ILE A 211 -14.52 -4.28 -3.62
CA ILE A 211 -14.20 -4.70 -4.99
C ILE A 211 -12.75 -5.20 -5.08
N ILE A 212 -11.79 -4.44 -4.54
CA ILE A 212 -10.38 -4.80 -4.52
C ILE A 212 -10.18 -6.11 -3.73
N ALA A 213 -10.79 -6.22 -2.55
CA ALA A 213 -10.71 -7.42 -1.73
C ALA A 213 -11.28 -8.64 -2.48
N ALA A 214 -12.43 -8.50 -3.14
CA ALA A 214 -13.03 -9.57 -3.95
C ALA A 214 -12.11 -9.99 -5.10
N PHE A 215 -11.47 -9.04 -5.79
CA PHE A 215 -10.52 -9.33 -6.87
C PHE A 215 -9.28 -10.06 -6.34
N HIS A 216 -8.69 -9.59 -5.24
CA HIS A 216 -7.57 -10.25 -4.58
C HIS A 216 -7.91 -11.69 -4.15
N LEU A 217 -9.06 -11.88 -3.50
CA LEU A 217 -9.54 -13.19 -3.07
C LEU A 217 -9.81 -14.13 -4.24
N THR A 218 -10.34 -13.62 -5.36
CA THR A 218 -10.57 -14.43 -6.56
C THR A 218 -9.26 -14.94 -7.14
N ILE A 219 -8.23 -14.09 -7.20
CA ILE A 219 -6.89 -14.49 -7.67
C ILE A 219 -6.26 -15.52 -6.74
N LEU A 220 -6.38 -15.32 -5.42
CA LEU A 220 -5.88 -16.25 -4.42
C LEU A 220 -6.57 -17.61 -4.51
N GLY A 221 -7.90 -17.63 -4.60
CA GLY A 221 -8.69 -18.86 -4.74
C GLY A 221 -8.33 -19.62 -6.01
N TRP A 222 -8.30 -18.94 -7.16
CA TRP A 222 -7.90 -19.55 -8.42
C TRP A 222 -6.46 -20.06 -8.45
N GLY A 223 -5.56 -19.42 -7.69
CA GLY A 223 -4.19 -19.88 -7.50
C GLY A 223 -4.14 -21.15 -6.65
N GLY A 224 -4.93 -21.21 -5.58
CA GLY A 224 -5.01 -22.35 -4.66
C GLY A 224 -5.52 -23.62 -5.34
N ASP A 225 -6.62 -23.54 -6.08
CA ASP A 225 -7.22 -24.70 -6.76
C ASP A 225 -6.26 -25.38 -7.74
N ARG A 226 -5.35 -24.60 -8.35
CA ARG A 226 -4.33 -25.10 -9.29
C ARG A 226 -3.03 -25.54 -8.61
N ALA A 227 -2.85 -25.26 -7.32
CA ALA A 227 -1.69 -25.68 -6.55
C ALA A 227 -1.88 -27.07 -5.92
N VAL A 228 -3.13 -27.53 -5.80
CA VAL A 228 -3.49 -28.84 -5.20
C VAL A 228 -3.48 -29.99 -6.21
N ILE A 229 -3.28 -29.70 -7.51
CA ILE A 229 -3.20 -30.66 -8.62
C ILE A 229 -1.76 -30.79 -9.10
#